data_AF-A0A970GNI4-F1
#
_entry.id   AF-A0A970GNI4-F1
#
_cell.length_a   1.000
_cell.length_b   1.000
_cell.length_c   1.000
_cell.angle_alpha   90.00
_cell.angle_beta   90.00
_cell.angle_gamma   90.00
#
_symmetry.space_group_name_H-M   'P 1'
#
loop_
_entity.id
_entity.type
_entity.pdbx_description
1 polymer ?
#
loop_
_entity_poly.entity_id
_entity_poly.type
_entity_poly.pdbx_seq_one_letter_code
_entity_poly.pdbx_strand_id
1 'polypeptide(L)' 'MSEETLRIPETERNRMRLAHAYVPFQTFKNAFPPEEALRRGTLFPELYMPYRPGTRGNY' A
#
# COMPACT_ATOMS: atom_id res chain seq x y z
N MET A 1 -8.75 -31.85 -13.59
CA MET A 1 -8.19 -30.70 -14.32
C MET A 1 -7.27 -30.00 -13.34
N SER A 2 -6.00 -30.39 -13.41
CA SER A 2 -4.96 -30.29 -12.38
C SER A 2 -4.45 -28.87 -12.17
N GLU A 3 -4.11 -28.52 -10.94
CA GLU A 3 -3.45 -27.27 -10.49
C GLU A 3 -2.09 -26.98 -11.16
N GLU A 4 -1.70 -27.79 -12.14
CA GLU A 4 -0.35 -27.84 -12.71
C GLU A 4 -0.09 -26.69 -13.71
N THR A 5 -1.13 -26.04 -14.23
CA THR A 5 -1.00 -25.00 -15.27
C THR A 5 -0.57 -23.62 -14.74
N LEU A 6 -0.51 -23.41 -13.41
CA LEU A 6 -0.08 -22.12 -12.80
C LEU A 6 1.37 -22.11 -12.31
N ARG A 7 2.10 -23.23 -12.44
CA ARG A 7 3.47 -23.30 -11.93
C ARG A 7 4.46 -22.82 -12.99
N ILE A 8 5.07 -21.67 -12.74
CA ILE A 8 6.15 -21.12 -13.58
C ILE A 8 7.27 -22.19 -13.70
N PRO A 9 7.81 -22.48 -14.89
CA PRO A 9 8.91 -23.44 -15.05
C PRO A 9 10.14 -23.03 -14.22
N GLU A 10 10.87 -24.00 -13.64
CA GLU A 10 12.05 -23.74 -12.79
C GLU A 10 13.11 -22.87 -13.51
N THR A 11 13.28 -23.11 -14.81
CA THR A 11 14.19 -22.36 -15.68
C THR A 11 13.84 -20.88 -15.77
N GLU A 12 12.55 -20.54 -15.72
CA GLU A 12 12.06 -19.15 -15.73
C GLU A 12 12.02 -18.54 -14.33
N ARG A 13 11.73 -19.33 -13.29
CA ARG A 13 11.85 -18.87 -11.89
C ARG A 13 13.25 -18.35 -11.57
N ASN A 14 14.28 -19.04 -12.05
CA ASN A 14 15.68 -18.64 -11.81
C ASN A 14 16.09 -17.38 -12.61
N ARG A 15 15.30 -16.99 -13.63
CA ARG A 15 15.47 -15.75 -14.39
C ARG A 15 14.68 -14.58 -13.79
N MET A 16 13.67 -14.87 -12.97
CA MET A 16 12.88 -13.86 -12.29
C MET A 16 13.65 -13.24 -11.12
N ARG A 17 13.58 -11.92 -11.02
CA ARG A 17 14.09 -11.19 -9.86
C ARG A 17 13.02 -11.20 -8.76
N LEU A 18 13.45 -11.33 -7.51
CA LEU A 18 12.55 -11.16 -6.37
C LEU A 18 11.89 -9.77 -6.42
N ALA A 19 10.61 -9.72 -6.06
CA ALA A 19 9.93 -8.44 -5.92
C ALA A 19 10.61 -7.62 -4.82
N HIS A 20 10.86 -6.34 -5.10
CA HIS A 20 11.35 -5.39 -4.11
C HIS A 20 10.19 -4.51 -3.67
N ALA A 21 9.98 -4.42 -2.35
CA ALA A 21 9.11 -3.40 -1.80
C ALA A 21 9.83 -2.06 -1.91
N TYR A 22 9.30 -1.14 -2.71
CA TYR A 22 9.76 0.24 -2.74
C TYR A 22 8.96 1.06 -1.73
N VAL A 23 9.63 1.50 -0.66
CA VAL A 23 9.06 2.42 0.31
C VAL A 23 9.70 3.79 0.10
N PRO A 24 8.95 4.79 -0.40
CA PRO A 24 9.51 6.13 -0.62
C PRO A 24 9.83 6.81 0.73
N PHE A 25 10.82 7.71 0.72
CA PHE A 25 11.07 8.57 1.88
C PHE A 25 9.85 9.47 2.11
N GLN A 26 9.24 9.35 3.29
CA GLN A 26 8.11 10.18 3.68
C GLN A 26 8.60 11.35 4.53
N THR A 27 8.32 12.58 4.08
CA THR A 27 8.61 13.79 4.86
C THR A 27 7.34 14.29 5.52
N PHE A 28 7.27 14.17 6.84
CA PHE A 28 6.14 14.64 7.64
C PHE A 28 6.46 16.01 8.21
N LYS A 29 6.04 17.07 7.50
CA LYS A 29 6.45 18.44 7.82
C LYS A 29 5.53 19.09 8.84
N ASN A 30 4.27 18.68 8.85
CA ASN A 30 3.24 19.24 9.71
C ASN A 30 2.68 18.16 10.63
N ALA A 31 2.19 18.57 11.79
CA ALA A 31 1.52 17.70 12.73
C ALA A 31 0.18 18.34 13.13
N PHE A 32 -0.86 17.53 13.24
CA PHE A 32 -2.10 17.97 13.86
C PHE A 32 -1.90 18.19 15.37
N PRO A 33 -2.70 19.07 15.99
CA PRO A 33 -2.84 19.08 17.44
C PRO A 33 -3.27 17.71 17.97
N PRO A 34 -2.88 17.32 19.21
CA PRO A 34 -3.14 15.98 19.73
C PRO A 34 -4.61 15.54 19.68
N GLU A 35 -5.54 16.44 20.02
CA GLU A 35 -6.98 16.16 19.98
C GLU A 35 -7.45 15.79 18.56
N GLU A 36 -6.99 16.52 17.56
CA GLU A 36 -7.34 16.30 16.17
C GLU A 36 -6.65 15.05 15.59
N ALA A 37 -5.40 14.82 15.95
CA ALA A 37 -4.67 13.61 15.57
C ALA A 37 -5.39 12.34 16.06
N LEU A 38 -5.88 12.35 17.30
CA LEU A 38 -6.67 11.25 17.86
C LEU A 38 -7.97 11.02 17.09
N ARG A 39 -8.68 12.09 16.73
CA ARG A 39 -9.93 11.98 15.94
C ARG A 39 -9.69 11.48 14.52
N ARG A 40 -8.58 11.87 13.89
CA ARG A 40 -8.24 11.50 12.51
C ARG A 40 -7.54 10.14 12.39
N GLY A 41 -6.96 9.63 13.48
CA GLY A 41 -6.20 8.38 13.49
C GLY A 41 -4.79 8.50 12.91
N THR A 42 -4.29 9.73 12.72
CA THR A 42 -2.94 10.02 12.24
C THR A 42 -2.47 11.36 12.79
N LEU A 43 -1.19 11.46 13.16
CA LEU A 43 -0.56 12.73 13.52
C LEU A 43 -0.29 13.60 12.29
N PHE A 44 -0.06 12.97 11.16
CA PHE A 44 0.45 13.63 9.96
C PHE A 44 -0.69 13.93 8.99
N PRO A 45 -0.94 15.22 8.66
CA PRO A 45 -1.93 15.62 7.66
C PRO A 45 -1.77 14.93 6.32
N GLU A 46 -0.53 14.68 5.91
CA GLU A 46 -0.18 14.05 4.64
C GLU A 46 -0.64 12.59 4.53
N LEU A 47 -0.94 11.93 5.68
CA LEU A 47 -1.48 10.57 5.72
C LEU A 47 -3.00 10.51 5.87
N TYR A 48 -3.66 11.66 6.08
CA TYR A 48 -5.10 11.68 6.33
C TYR A 48 -5.88 11.53 5.02
N MET A 49 -6.32 10.29 4.73
CA MET A 49 -7.09 9.94 3.53
C MET A 49 -8.43 9.27 3.91
N PRO A 50 -9.47 10.05 4.27
CA PRO A 50 -10.77 9.48 4.63
C PRO A 50 -11.46 8.86 3.41
N TYR A 51 -12.13 7.73 3.62
CA TYR A 51 -12.94 7.08 2.59
C TYR A 51 -14.09 7.99 2.17
N ARG A 52 -14.27 8.19 0.85
CA ARG A 52 -15.42 8.92 0.31
C ARG A 52 -16.63 7.99 0.29
N PRO A 53 -17.74 8.30 0.99
CA PRO A 53 -18.94 7.48 0.93
C PRO A 53 -19.48 7.41 -0.50
N GLY A 54 -19.75 6.20 -1.01
CA GLY A 54 -20.40 5.99 -2.31
C GLY A 54 -19.47 5.94 -3.52
N THR A 55 -18.17 6.18 -3.38
CA THR A 55 -17.21 5.92 -4.45
C THR A 55 -16.83 4.43 -4.42
N ARG A 56 -17.51 3.59 -5.20
CA ARG A 56 -16.98 2.27 -5.55
C ARG A 56 -15.71 2.53 -6.35
N GLY A 57 -14.54 2.22 -5.78
CA GLY A 57 -13.28 2.42 -6.48
C GLY A 57 -13.28 1.63 -7.78
N ASN A 58 -13.18 2.34 -8.91
CA ASN A 58 -12.82 1.71 -10.19
C ASN A 58 -11.30 1.54 -10.16
N TYR A 59 -10.85 0.40 -9.63
CA TYR A 59 -9.47 -0.07 -9.75
C TYR A 59 -9.31 -0.85 -11.04
#